data_AF-A0A1Y1WGV5-F1
#
_entry.id   AF-A0A1Y1WGV5-F1
#
_cell.length_a   1.000
_cell.length_b   1.000
_cell.length_c   1.000
_cell.angle_alpha   90.00
_cell.angle_beta   90.00
_cell.angle_gamma   90.00
#
_symmetry.space_group_name_H-M   'P 1'
#
loop_
_entity.id
_entity.type
_entity.pdbx_description
1 polymer ?
#
loop_
_entity_poly.entity_id
_entity_poly.type
_entity_poly.pdbx_seq_one_letter_code
_entity_poly.pdbx_strand_id
1 'polypeptide(L)'
;DPERSWLSTLTTRLHMYLLEPILTVLRAGELLVYFVPVLLCYPAMWLGRRRFWYRLLRMQMSRAGPTFVKLAQWAASRTDLFESAMCEELALLHDANTQHSIEHSHRQVCQMLDIGDISEVFAEFEPEALGAGAVAQVHYARLHPEYAQKMHMEETVAVKVLHPNMACRVSRDLRIMHWGAVLLSLLPGMSWLSLPEEVCVFGDMMQAQLDLRTEAYNLGRFRANFSHRPGVRFPQPYKGSRQVLIESFEDGVPLRAFLDSDKRTLYDRGLGARGLDAFLQMLIADNFVHADLHPGNILVRLRPPFAESPLDRFIEEFFDKSPFRLHTEPLPSSQEAHQQVRALMAKGQGLQDYMSVLYANGYAPELVLLDCGLATELDSASRRNFLDLFQAVCEFNGAQAGQLMISRCRTPSLVIGPDIFVLRIQDIILKVRAVSFRLSKLTFGDIFAPVLQAVRTHHVRLEPAFTNIIMAMFVLEGVGRRLDPESDILKAALPLLRQWLKAEGSQGLVDWHVGKVWLYIEVREY
;
A
#
# COMPACT_ATOMS: atom_id res chain seq x y z
N ASP A 1 -0.65 -37.76 24.91
CA ASP A 1 -0.74 -37.73 26.38
C ASP A 1 -2.03 -37.01 26.81
N PRO A 2 -3.09 -37.75 27.18
CA PRO A 2 -4.42 -37.19 27.45
C PRO A 2 -4.47 -36.30 28.71
N GLU A 3 -3.56 -36.45 29.67
CA GLU A 3 -3.50 -35.57 30.86
C GLU A 3 -2.96 -34.17 30.53
N ARG A 4 -2.00 -34.07 29.59
CA ARG A 4 -1.56 -32.77 29.03
C ARG A 4 -2.69 -32.04 28.29
N SER A 5 -3.66 -32.78 27.73
CA SER A 5 -4.81 -32.21 27.01
C SER A 5 -5.82 -31.57 27.96
N TRP A 6 -6.08 -32.15 29.14
CA TRP A 6 -7.03 -31.57 30.10
C TRP A 6 -6.47 -30.34 30.81
N LEU A 7 -5.21 -30.38 31.26
CA LEU A 7 -4.54 -29.23 31.87
C LEU A 7 -4.42 -28.06 30.89
N SER A 8 -4.03 -28.32 29.64
CA SER A 8 -3.99 -27.27 28.61
C SER A 8 -5.38 -26.70 28.29
N THR A 9 -6.42 -27.54 28.32
CA THR A 9 -7.81 -27.07 28.14
C THR A 9 -8.28 -26.21 29.33
N LEU A 10 -7.96 -26.60 30.56
CA LEU A 10 -8.29 -25.85 31.77
C LEU A 10 -7.54 -24.52 31.83
N THR A 11 -6.25 -24.50 31.52
CA THR A 11 -5.46 -23.26 31.46
C THR A 11 -5.95 -22.33 30.37
N THR A 12 -6.33 -22.88 29.21
CA THR A 12 -6.92 -22.09 28.11
C THR A 12 -8.25 -21.49 28.54
N ARG A 13 -9.11 -22.27 29.21
CA ARG A 13 -10.38 -21.77 29.74
C ARG A 13 -10.20 -20.70 30.81
N LEU A 14 -9.31 -20.91 31.78
CA LEU A 14 -9.01 -19.90 32.81
C LEU A 14 -8.46 -18.61 32.18
N HIS A 15 -7.58 -18.74 31.19
CA HIS A 15 -7.05 -17.59 30.45
C HIS A 15 -8.16 -16.83 29.71
N MET A 16 -9.02 -17.54 28.98
CA MET A 16 -10.08 -16.95 28.16
C MET A 16 -11.22 -16.34 28.99
N TYR A 17 -11.64 -16.98 30.08
CA TYR A 17 -12.83 -16.57 30.84
C TYR A 17 -12.54 -15.68 32.06
N LEU A 18 -11.31 -15.69 32.60
CA LEU A 18 -10.96 -14.87 33.77
C LEU A 18 -9.90 -13.83 33.43
N LEU A 19 -8.75 -14.24 32.89
CA LEU A 19 -7.62 -13.32 32.67
C LEU A 19 -7.91 -12.33 31.53
N GLU A 20 -8.42 -12.80 30.39
CA GLU A 20 -8.72 -11.95 29.23
C GLU A 20 -9.68 -10.79 29.55
N PRO A 21 -10.83 -11.02 30.22
CA PRO A 21 -11.71 -9.92 30.63
C PRO A 21 -11.01 -8.90 31.54
N ILE A 22 -10.24 -9.35 32.53
CA ILE A 22 -9.49 -8.46 33.43
C ILE A 22 -8.49 -7.61 32.65
N LEU A 23 -7.70 -8.25 31.78
CA LEU A 23 -6.73 -7.54 30.94
C LEU A 23 -7.40 -6.56 29.97
N THR A 24 -8.58 -6.89 29.47
CA THR A 24 -9.39 -5.99 28.62
C THR A 24 -9.87 -4.78 29.41
N VAL A 25 -10.35 -4.95 30.64
CA VAL A 25 -10.79 -3.84 31.51
C VAL A 25 -9.61 -2.95 31.91
N LEU A 26 -8.47 -3.52 32.30
CA LEU A 26 -7.26 -2.76 32.59
C LEU A 26 -6.81 -1.94 31.39
N ARG A 27 -6.82 -2.55 30.20
CA ARG A 27 -6.50 -1.88 28.94
C ARG A 27 -7.49 -0.78 28.61
N ALA A 28 -8.79 -0.98 28.84
CA ALA A 28 -9.80 0.05 28.66
C ALA A 28 -9.56 1.25 29.59
N GLY A 29 -9.20 0.99 30.86
CA GLY A 29 -8.80 2.02 31.81
C GLY A 29 -7.59 2.83 31.33
N GLU A 30 -6.56 2.16 30.81
CA GLU A 30 -5.38 2.81 30.23
C GLU A 30 -5.77 3.71 29.04
N LEU A 31 -6.59 3.20 28.11
CA LEU A 31 -7.05 3.97 26.96
C LEU A 31 -7.91 5.17 27.34
N LEU A 32 -8.74 5.04 28.39
CA LEU A 32 -9.51 6.17 28.93
C LEU A 32 -8.59 7.28 29.44
N VAL A 33 -7.47 6.95 30.11
CA VAL A 33 -6.48 7.95 30.55
C VAL A 33 -5.91 8.74 29.36
N TYR A 34 -5.68 8.10 28.22
CA TYR A 34 -5.19 8.78 27.02
C TYR A 34 -6.26 9.61 26.29
N PHE A 35 -7.48 9.08 26.14
CA PHE A 35 -8.49 9.69 25.27
C PHE A 35 -9.50 10.60 25.98
N VAL A 36 -9.71 10.47 27.29
CA VAL A 36 -10.55 11.42 28.06
C VAL A 36 -10.05 12.87 27.93
N PRO A 37 -8.74 13.18 28.05
CA PRO A 37 -8.23 14.52 27.79
C PRO A 37 -8.53 15.04 26.38
N VAL A 38 -8.52 14.16 25.37
CA VAL A 38 -8.86 14.53 23.98
C VAL A 38 -10.33 14.94 23.89
N LEU A 39 -11.23 14.14 24.49
CA LEU A 39 -12.66 14.42 24.52
C LEU A 39 -12.98 15.72 25.28
N LEU A 40 -12.38 15.92 26.45
CA LEU A 40 -12.56 17.14 27.25
C LEU A 40 -12.04 18.39 26.52
N CYS A 41 -11.01 18.26 25.69
CA CYS A 41 -10.49 19.35 24.87
C CYS A 41 -11.29 19.60 23.57
N TYR A 42 -12.30 18.79 23.24
CA TYR A 42 -13.08 18.92 21.99
C TYR A 42 -13.67 20.33 21.75
N PRO A 43 -14.21 21.05 22.76
CA PRO A 43 -14.72 22.41 22.58
C PRO A 43 -13.68 23.41 22.05
N ALA A 44 -12.38 23.12 22.17
CA ALA A 44 -11.31 23.94 21.59
C ALA A 44 -11.42 24.05 20.05
N MET A 45 -12.06 23.09 19.38
CA MET A 45 -12.31 23.16 17.94
C MET A 45 -13.26 24.29 17.54
N TRP A 46 -14.24 24.62 18.39
CA TRP A 46 -15.18 25.73 18.15
C TRP A 46 -14.56 27.10 18.49
N LEU A 47 -13.53 27.10 19.33
CA LEU A 47 -12.71 28.28 19.66
C LEU A 47 -11.59 28.54 18.64
N GLY A 48 -11.64 27.91 17.47
CA GLY A 48 -10.64 28.07 16.40
C GLY A 48 -9.31 27.36 16.65
N ARG A 49 -9.16 26.57 17.72
CA ARG A 49 -7.91 25.86 18.08
C ARG A 49 -7.87 24.43 17.55
N ARG A 50 -8.34 24.20 16.32
CA ARG A 50 -8.42 22.86 15.71
C ARG A 50 -7.08 22.13 15.63
N ARG A 51 -6.01 22.82 15.19
CA ARG A 51 -4.65 22.25 15.09
C ARG A 51 -4.11 21.75 16.44
N PHE A 52 -4.42 22.45 17.54
CA PHE A 52 -4.05 21.99 18.87
C PHE A 52 -4.74 20.66 19.20
N TRP A 53 -6.03 20.56 18.92
CA TRP A 53 -6.80 19.34 19.17
C TRP A 53 -6.32 18.17 18.29
N TYR A 54 -6.04 18.39 17.00
CA TYR A 54 -5.47 17.36 16.10
C TYR A 54 -4.11 16.84 16.59
N ARG A 55 -3.23 17.75 17.04
CA ARG A 55 -1.94 17.35 17.62
C ARG A 55 -2.12 16.55 18.91
N LEU A 56 -3.04 16.96 19.78
CA LEU A 56 -3.35 16.22 21.01
C LEU A 56 -3.84 14.81 20.69
N LEU A 57 -4.79 14.66 19.76
CA LEU A 57 -5.27 13.37 19.29
C LEU A 57 -4.11 12.49 18.78
N ARG A 58 -3.30 13.02 17.86
CA ARG A 58 -2.13 12.32 17.31
C ARG A 58 -1.17 11.83 18.39
N MET A 59 -0.83 12.69 19.36
CA MET A 59 0.06 12.32 20.47
C MET A 59 -0.52 11.18 21.32
N GLN A 60 -1.83 11.22 21.60
CA GLN A 60 -2.48 10.16 22.39
C GLN A 60 -2.62 8.85 21.60
N MET A 61 -2.89 8.91 20.29
CA MET A 61 -2.90 7.71 19.44
C MET A 61 -1.53 7.03 19.37
N SER A 62 -0.44 7.81 19.30
CA SER A 62 0.92 7.27 19.36
C SER A 62 1.21 6.57 20.70
N ARG A 63 0.81 7.18 21.82
CA ARG A 63 0.98 6.60 23.17
C ARG A 63 0.10 5.38 23.44
N ALA A 64 -1.08 5.34 22.82
CA ALA A 64 -1.99 4.22 22.96
C ALA A 64 -1.43 2.93 22.33
N GLY A 65 -0.48 3.02 21.40
CA GLY A 65 0.30 1.88 20.90
C GLY A 65 -0.07 1.44 19.47
N PRO A 66 0.43 0.29 19.01
CA PRO A 66 0.46 -0.07 17.58
C PRO A 66 -0.91 -0.09 16.89
N THR A 67 -1.96 -0.58 17.56
CA THR A 67 -3.32 -0.57 17.00
C THR A 67 -3.81 0.85 16.72
N PHE A 68 -3.52 1.80 17.60
CA PHE A 68 -3.94 3.19 17.42
C PHE A 68 -3.03 3.97 16.46
N VAL A 69 -1.75 3.58 16.35
CA VAL A 69 -0.85 4.04 15.28
C VAL A 69 -1.41 3.66 13.92
N LYS A 70 -1.79 2.39 13.72
CA LYS A 70 -2.40 1.92 12.47
C LYS A 70 -3.79 2.52 12.24
N LEU A 71 -4.59 2.72 13.30
CA LEU A 71 -5.86 3.45 13.20
C LEU A 71 -5.65 4.90 12.73
N ALA A 72 -4.60 5.58 13.22
CA ALA A 72 -4.27 6.93 12.79
C ALA A 72 -3.85 6.98 11.32
N GLN A 73 -3.05 6.02 10.86
CA GLN A 73 -2.66 5.89 9.45
C GLN A 73 -3.86 5.60 8.54
N TRP A 74 -4.74 4.68 8.97
CA TRP A 74 -6.00 4.41 8.28
C TRP A 74 -6.92 5.64 8.28
N ALA A 75 -7.04 6.38 9.38
CA ALA A 75 -7.84 7.60 9.43
C ALA A 75 -7.22 8.74 8.59
N ALA A 76 -5.89 8.81 8.50
CA ALA A 76 -5.18 9.79 7.68
C ALA A 76 -5.49 9.63 6.18
N SER A 77 -5.81 8.41 5.74
CA SER A 77 -6.23 8.16 4.36
C SER A 77 -7.75 8.34 4.15
N ARG A 78 -8.57 8.55 5.19
CA ARG A 78 -10.04 8.64 5.05
C ARG A 78 -10.54 10.08 4.95
N THR A 79 -10.10 10.81 3.92
CA THR A 79 -10.52 12.21 3.65
C THR A 79 -11.99 12.33 3.21
N ASP A 80 -12.64 11.21 2.85
CA ASP A 80 -14.08 11.08 2.69
C ASP A 80 -14.84 11.21 4.02
N LEU A 81 -14.24 10.76 5.13
CA LEU A 81 -14.83 10.82 6.47
C LEU A 81 -14.35 12.04 7.27
N PHE A 82 -13.07 12.36 7.16
CA PHE A 82 -12.36 13.27 8.04
C PHE A 82 -11.90 14.55 7.33
N GLU A 83 -11.76 15.65 8.08
CA GLU A 83 -11.24 16.91 7.53
C GLU A 83 -9.77 16.75 7.14
N SER A 84 -9.38 17.28 5.97
CA SER A 84 -8.02 17.15 5.42
C SER A 84 -6.93 17.59 6.40
N ALA A 85 -7.15 18.66 7.17
CA ALA A 85 -6.21 19.13 8.18
C ALA A 85 -5.98 18.14 9.33
N MET A 86 -6.98 17.31 9.67
CA MET A 86 -6.82 16.24 10.63
C MET A 86 -6.05 15.07 10.00
N CYS A 87 -6.39 14.70 8.77
CA CYS A 87 -5.71 13.65 8.02
C CYS A 87 -4.21 13.94 7.86
N GLU A 88 -3.86 15.17 7.49
CA GLU A 88 -2.48 15.64 7.35
C GLU A 88 -1.69 15.53 8.66
N GLU A 89 -2.30 15.92 9.80
CA GLU A 89 -1.66 15.76 11.10
C GLU A 89 -1.47 14.28 11.43
N LEU A 90 -2.49 13.43 11.27
CA LEU A 90 -2.38 11.99 11.54
C LEU A 90 -1.39 11.27 10.62
N ALA A 91 -1.21 11.74 9.39
CA ALA A 91 -0.21 11.21 8.44
C ALA A 91 1.24 11.39 8.92
N LEU A 92 1.50 12.30 9.86
CA LEU A 92 2.83 12.48 10.47
C LEU A 92 3.21 11.34 11.42
N LEU A 93 2.26 10.45 11.73
CA LEU A 93 2.47 9.37 12.68
C LEU A 93 3.10 8.16 11.97
N HIS A 94 4.41 8.04 12.12
CA HIS A 94 5.19 6.91 11.62
C HIS A 94 5.13 5.72 12.59
N ASP A 95 5.42 4.52 12.06
CA ASP A 95 5.53 3.31 12.86
C ASP A 95 6.69 3.46 13.89
N ALA A 96 6.35 3.80 15.13
CA ALA A 96 7.30 3.87 16.24
C ALA A 96 7.58 2.44 16.72
N ASN A 97 8.61 1.80 16.17
CA ASN A 97 8.76 0.37 16.34
C ASN A 97 9.66 0.00 17.51
N THR A 98 9.03 -0.58 18.52
CA THR A 98 9.72 -1.35 19.55
C THR A 98 10.10 -2.69 18.94
N GLN A 99 11.39 -2.92 18.74
CA GLN A 99 11.88 -4.22 18.30
C GLN A 99 11.67 -5.25 19.41
N HIS A 100 11.26 -6.46 19.03
CA HIS A 100 11.23 -7.58 19.95
C HIS A 100 12.60 -8.27 19.99
N SER A 101 12.83 -9.06 21.04
CA SER A 101 14.13 -9.70 21.25
C SER A 101 14.37 -10.82 20.25
N ILE A 102 15.63 -10.99 19.84
CA ILE A 102 16.02 -11.99 18.83
C ILE A 102 15.64 -13.43 19.23
N GLU A 103 15.58 -13.73 20.53
CA GLU A 103 15.18 -15.04 21.05
C GLU A 103 13.72 -15.37 20.74
N HIS A 104 12.85 -14.34 20.65
CA HIS A 104 11.47 -14.55 20.18
C HIS A 104 11.48 -14.91 18.69
N SER A 105 12.24 -14.20 17.85
CA SER A 105 12.41 -14.54 16.43
C SER A 105 12.89 -15.98 16.26
N HIS A 106 13.98 -16.34 16.94
CA HIS A 106 14.54 -17.69 16.88
C HIS A 106 13.51 -18.75 17.27
N ARG A 107 12.79 -18.54 18.38
CA ARG A 107 11.75 -19.48 18.85
C ARG A 107 10.65 -19.67 17.81
N GLN A 108 10.13 -18.58 17.23
CA GLN A 108 9.06 -18.67 16.23
C GLN A 108 9.53 -19.37 14.96
N VAL A 109 10.75 -19.07 14.49
CA VAL A 109 11.34 -19.72 13.31
C VAL A 109 11.57 -21.20 13.56
N CYS A 110 12.19 -21.55 14.70
CA CYS A 110 12.44 -22.95 15.07
C CYS A 110 11.14 -23.74 15.18
N GLN A 111 10.11 -23.17 15.79
CA GLN A 111 8.79 -23.78 15.87
C GLN A 111 8.13 -23.99 14.50
N MET A 112 8.28 -23.03 13.57
CA MET A 112 7.74 -23.17 12.21
C MET A 112 8.48 -24.24 11.38
N LEU A 113 9.79 -24.36 11.59
CA LEU A 113 10.64 -25.29 10.86
C LEU A 113 10.71 -26.68 11.51
N ASP A 114 10.20 -26.83 12.74
CA ASP A 114 10.29 -28.05 13.56
C ASP A 114 11.75 -28.47 13.82
N ILE A 115 12.57 -27.51 14.22
CA ILE A 115 14.00 -27.67 14.52
C ILE A 115 14.32 -27.24 15.96
N GLY A 116 15.43 -27.73 16.51
CA GLY A 116 15.85 -27.42 17.87
C GLY A 116 16.61 -26.10 17.98
N ASP A 117 17.46 -25.81 16.99
CA ASP A 117 18.29 -24.61 16.92
C ASP A 117 18.29 -23.98 15.52
N ILE A 118 18.40 -22.65 15.47
CA ILE A 118 18.37 -21.90 14.20
C ILE A 118 19.57 -22.21 13.30
N SER A 119 20.73 -22.55 13.90
CA SER A 119 21.96 -22.86 13.18
C SER A 119 21.90 -24.15 12.36
N GLU A 120 20.90 -25.00 12.60
CA GLU A 120 20.64 -26.20 11.79
C GLU A 120 20.26 -25.85 10.34
N VAL A 121 19.66 -24.68 10.13
CA VAL A 121 19.13 -24.23 8.83
C VAL A 121 19.87 -23.01 8.31
N PHE A 122 20.22 -22.08 9.20
CA PHE A 122 20.81 -20.81 8.83
C PHE A 122 22.31 -20.79 9.15
N ALA A 123 23.12 -20.51 8.14
CA ALA A 123 24.54 -20.22 8.29
C ALA A 123 24.77 -18.84 8.94
N GLU A 124 23.86 -17.90 8.69
CA GLU A 124 23.88 -16.54 9.22
C GLU A 124 22.44 -16.10 9.52
N PHE A 125 22.21 -15.48 10.66
CA PHE A 125 20.93 -14.86 11.00
C PHE A 125 21.21 -13.54 11.71
N GLU A 126 20.90 -12.43 11.05
CA GLU A 126 21.26 -11.10 11.55
C GLU A 126 20.42 -10.75 12.78
N PRO A 127 21.03 -10.50 13.95
CA PRO A 127 20.30 -10.16 15.17
C PRO A 127 19.57 -8.82 15.06
N GLU A 128 20.15 -7.85 14.35
CA GLU A 128 19.49 -6.57 14.11
C GLU A 128 18.43 -6.71 13.00
N ALA A 129 17.22 -6.24 13.27
CA ALA A 129 16.18 -6.25 12.26
C ALA A 129 16.51 -5.27 11.12
N LEU A 130 16.41 -5.73 9.87
CA LEU A 130 16.51 -4.89 8.67
C LEU A 130 15.47 -3.76 8.69
N GLY A 131 14.30 -4.07 9.23
CA GLY A 131 13.22 -3.15 9.44
C GLY A 131 12.24 -3.74 10.45
N ALA A 132 11.72 -2.88 11.32
CA ALA A 132 10.54 -3.21 12.10
C ALA A 132 9.37 -2.40 11.53
N GLY A 133 8.19 -3.00 11.51
CA GLY A 133 6.89 -2.39 11.25
C GLY A 133 6.01 -2.49 12.51
N ALA A 134 4.78 -2.00 12.47
CA ALA A 134 3.92 -2.00 13.66
C ALA A 134 3.53 -3.39 14.19
N VAL A 135 3.51 -4.42 13.33
CA VAL A 135 3.05 -5.78 13.67
C VAL A 135 4.14 -6.84 13.63
N ALA A 136 5.22 -6.59 12.91
CA ALA A 136 6.28 -7.56 12.63
C ALA A 136 7.62 -6.85 12.44
N GLN A 137 8.72 -7.59 12.57
CA GLN A 137 10.04 -7.15 12.13
C GLN A 137 10.67 -8.17 11.19
N VAL A 138 11.58 -7.72 10.34
CA VAL A 138 12.22 -8.50 9.28
C VAL A 138 13.70 -8.63 9.57
N HIS A 139 14.23 -9.85 9.46
CA HIS A 139 15.64 -10.18 9.62
C HIS A 139 16.24 -10.62 8.29
N TYR A 140 17.51 -10.27 8.07
CA TYR A 140 18.33 -10.89 7.04
C TYR A 140 18.81 -12.25 7.53
N ALA A 141 18.79 -13.26 6.67
CA ALA A 141 19.41 -14.54 6.99
C ALA A 141 20.03 -15.18 5.74
N ARG A 142 21.05 -16.01 5.97
CA ARG A 142 21.65 -16.87 4.95
C ARG A 142 21.45 -18.32 5.35
N LEU A 143 20.84 -19.10 4.47
CA LEU A 143 20.67 -20.54 4.60
C LEU A 143 21.99 -21.26 4.37
N HIS A 144 22.16 -22.44 4.98
CA HIS A 144 23.23 -23.36 4.55
C HIS A 144 23.00 -23.76 3.09
N PRO A 145 24.04 -23.78 2.23
CA PRO A 145 23.89 -24.10 0.81
C PRO A 145 23.16 -25.43 0.54
N GLU A 146 23.45 -26.45 1.34
CA GLU A 146 22.80 -27.76 1.26
C GLU A 146 21.29 -27.68 1.51
N TYR A 147 20.88 -26.87 2.49
CA TYR A 147 19.47 -26.65 2.82
C TYR A 147 18.78 -25.83 1.73
N ALA A 148 19.42 -24.76 1.26
CA ALA A 148 18.91 -23.91 0.19
C ALA A 148 18.66 -24.74 -1.08
N GLN A 149 19.61 -25.58 -1.48
CA GLN A 149 19.47 -26.47 -2.63
C GLN A 149 18.34 -27.49 -2.43
N LYS A 150 18.29 -28.15 -1.26
CA LYS A 150 17.26 -29.16 -0.94
C LYS A 150 15.85 -28.58 -0.98
N MET A 151 15.68 -27.34 -0.56
CA MET A 151 14.38 -26.66 -0.53
C MET A 151 14.10 -25.81 -1.77
N HIS A 152 15.00 -25.79 -2.75
CA HIS A 152 14.92 -24.94 -3.94
C HIS A 152 14.72 -23.44 -3.60
N MET A 153 15.46 -22.97 -2.59
CA MET A 153 15.45 -21.60 -2.09
C MET A 153 16.73 -20.87 -2.50
N GLU A 154 16.65 -19.54 -2.61
CA GLU A 154 17.85 -18.70 -2.66
C GLU A 154 18.59 -18.77 -1.31
N GLU A 155 19.92 -18.70 -1.34
CA GLU A 155 20.73 -18.77 -0.11
C GLU A 155 20.45 -17.60 0.84
N THR A 156 20.17 -16.41 0.29
CA THR A 156 19.84 -15.21 1.07
C THR A 156 18.34 -15.01 1.15
N VAL A 157 17.80 -14.94 2.35
CA VAL A 157 16.36 -14.82 2.62
C VAL A 157 16.05 -13.69 3.58
N ALA A 158 14.85 -13.14 3.46
CA ALA A 158 14.26 -12.27 4.46
C ALA A 158 13.31 -13.10 5.35
N VAL A 159 13.43 -12.92 6.66
CA VAL A 159 12.61 -13.63 7.66
C VAL A 159 11.79 -12.63 8.45
N LYS A 160 10.50 -12.54 8.13
CA LYS A 160 9.53 -11.67 8.81
C LYS A 160 8.90 -12.42 9.97
N VAL A 161 8.93 -11.82 11.17
CA VAL A 161 8.38 -12.41 12.40
C VAL A 161 7.44 -11.42 13.10
N LEU A 162 6.25 -11.88 13.47
CA LEU A 162 5.29 -11.09 14.24
C LEU A 162 5.81 -10.76 15.65
N HIS A 163 5.56 -9.53 16.11
CA HIS A 163 5.85 -9.14 17.49
C HIS A 163 5.05 -9.99 18.50
N PRO A 164 5.61 -10.23 19.71
CA PRO A 164 4.98 -11.08 20.72
C PRO A 164 3.62 -10.54 21.16
N ASN A 165 2.65 -11.45 21.33
CA ASN A 165 1.30 -11.17 21.84
C ASN A 165 0.49 -10.14 21.02
N MET A 166 0.90 -9.79 19.80
CA MET A 166 0.21 -8.79 18.98
C MET A 166 -1.24 -9.15 18.71
N ALA A 167 -1.52 -10.41 18.33
CA ALA A 167 -2.89 -10.83 18.05
C ALA A 167 -3.85 -10.64 19.24
N CYS A 168 -3.39 -10.98 20.45
CA CYS A 168 -4.19 -10.79 21.67
C CYS A 168 -4.40 -9.30 21.98
N ARG A 169 -3.34 -8.48 21.86
CA ARG A 169 -3.41 -7.04 22.12
C ARG A 169 -4.35 -6.34 21.14
N VAL A 170 -4.21 -6.62 19.85
CA VAL A 170 -5.08 -6.07 18.79
C VAL A 170 -6.53 -6.51 19.02
N SER A 171 -6.78 -7.78 19.36
CA SER A 171 -8.13 -8.27 19.66
C SER A 171 -8.77 -7.55 20.86
N ARG A 172 -8.01 -7.24 21.92
CA ARG A 172 -8.50 -6.42 23.05
C ARG A 172 -8.82 -4.99 22.60
N ASP A 173 -7.91 -4.36 21.88
CA ASP A 173 -8.08 -2.98 21.42
C ASP A 173 -9.29 -2.86 20.47
N LEU A 174 -9.48 -3.79 19.54
CA LEU A 174 -10.65 -3.82 18.65
C LEU A 174 -11.98 -4.01 19.40
N ARG A 175 -12.01 -4.87 20.43
CA ARG A 175 -13.20 -5.00 21.30
C ARG A 175 -13.51 -3.68 21.98
N ILE A 176 -12.52 -3.05 22.60
CA ILE A 176 -12.69 -1.75 23.29
C ILE A 176 -13.14 -0.67 22.31
N MET A 177 -12.54 -0.61 21.13
CA MET A 177 -12.92 0.32 20.06
C MET A 177 -14.36 0.13 19.61
N HIS A 178 -14.83 -1.11 19.46
CA HIS A 178 -16.20 -1.39 19.05
C HIS A 178 -17.21 -0.88 20.08
N TRP A 179 -16.97 -1.15 21.38
CA TRP A 179 -17.81 -0.60 22.45
C TRP A 179 -17.78 0.93 22.48
N GLY A 180 -16.60 1.54 22.31
CA GLY A 180 -16.46 2.99 22.22
C GLY A 180 -17.19 3.59 21.02
N ALA A 181 -17.14 2.93 19.86
CA ALA A 181 -17.83 3.36 18.65
C ALA A 181 -19.36 3.32 18.83
N VAL A 182 -19.89 2.26 19.44
CA VAL A 182 -21.33 2.16 19.77
C VAL A 182 -21.75 3.31 20.69
N LEU A 183 -20.96 3.63 21.72
CA LEU A 183 -21.24 4.75 22.62
C LEU A 183 -21.21 6.10 21.91
N LEU A 184 -20.22 6.33 21.04
CA LEU A 184 -20.10 7.57 20.26
C LEU A 184 -21.23 7.72 19.23
N SER A 185 -21.75 6.62 18.68
CA SER A 185 -22.89 6.64 17.76
C SER A 185 -24.20 7.08 18.41
N LEU A 186 -24.30 7.09 19.74
CA LEU A 186 -25.44 7.66 20.46
C LEU A 186 -25.45 9.20 20.44
N LEU A 187 -24.33 9.83 20.07
CA LEU A 187 -24.24 11.29 19.98
C LEU A 187 -24.99 11.81 18.73
N PRO A 188 -25.78 12.90 18.86
CA PRO A 188 -26.48 13.49 17.73
C PRO A 188 -25.52 13.87 16.59
N GLY A 189 -25.85 13.47 15.35
CA GLY A 189 -25.06 13.79 14.16
C GLY A 189 -23.91 12.83 13.84
N MET A 190 -23.64 11.80 14.64
CA MET A 190 -22.60 10.79 14.39
C MET A 190 -23.08 9.55 13.62
N SER A 191 -24.39 9.40 13.40
CA SER A 191 -24.98 8.21 12.77
C SER A 191 -24.51 7.96 11.34
N TRP A 192 -24.24 9.03 10.57
CA TRP A 192 -23.77 8.92 9.18
C TRP A 192 -22.36 8.33 9.06
N LEU A 193 -21.51 8.50 10.09
CA LEU A 193 -20.18 7.91 10.12
C LEU A 193 -20.22 6.39 10.33
N SER A 194 -21.28 5.87 10.98
CA SER A 194 -21.43 4.43 11.23
C SER A 194 -20.14 3.83 11.83
N LEU A 195 -19.66 4.46 12.91
CA LEU A 195 -18.37 4.15 13.53
C LEU A 195 -18.19 2.66 13.88
N PRO A 196 -19.21 1.92 14.36
CA PRO A 196 -19.07 0.49 14.63
C PRO A 196 -18.67 -0.32 13.40
N GLU A 197 -19.28 -0.02 12.25
CA GLU A 197 -18.97 -0.65 10.97
C GLU A 197 -17.56 -0.28 10.49
N GLU A 198 -17.13 0.97 10.69
CA GLU A 198 -15.77 1.40 10.37
C GLU A 198 -14.71 0.71 11.26
N VAL A 199 -15.03 0.47 12.54
CA VAL A 199 -14.18 -0.36 13.41
C VAL A 199 -14.09 -1.79 12.92
N CYS A 200 -15.17 -2.37 12.39
CA CYS A 200 -15.13 -3.71 11.79
C CYS A 200 -14.22 -3.73 10.55
N VAL A 201 -14.37 -2.77 9.63
CA VAL A 201 -13.51 -2.66 8.43
C VAL A 201 -12.04 -2.52 8.81
N PHE A 202 -11.73 -1.63 9.75
CA PHE A 202 -10.38 -1.49 10.30
C PHE A 202 -9.90 -2.78 10.97
N GLY A 203 -10.79 -3.46 11.71
CA GLY A 203 -10.50 -4.73 12.37
C GLY A 203 -10.12 -5.84 11.40
N ASP A 204 -10.84 -5.96 10.27
CA ASP A 204 -10.55 -6.94 9.22
C ASP A 204 -9.18 -6.67 8.58
N MET A 205 -8.88 -5.40 8.29
CA MET A 205 -7.56 -4.97 7.80
C MET A 205 -6.45 -5.33 8.80
N MET A 206 -6.63 -5.02 10.08
CA MET A 206 -5.65 -5.34 11.13
C MET A 206 -5.45 -6.85 11.30
N GLN A 207 -6.51 -7.63 11.20
CA GLN A 207 -6.42 -9.10 11.30
C GLN A 207 -5.67 -9.71 10.12
N ALA A 208 -5.85 -9.18 8.90
CA ALA A 208 -5.10 -9.61 7.73
C ALA A 208 -3.58 -9.46 7.92
N GLN A 209 -3.13 -8.40 8.60
CA GLN A 209 -1.72 -8.17 8.93
C GLN A 209 -1.17 -9.08 10.04
N LEU A 210 -2.03 -9.79 10.79
CA LEU A 210 -1.63 -10.69 11.88
C LEU A 210 -1.54 -12.17 11.44
N ASP A 211 -1.66 -12.43 10.15
CA ASP A 211 -1.49 -13.76 9.57
C ASP A 211 -0.57 -13.67 8.35
N LEU A 212 0.72 -13.94 8.54
CA LEU A 212 1.72 -13.82 7.48
C LEU A 212 1.52 -14.84 6.33
N ARG A 213 0.61 -15.81 6.47
CA ARG A 213 0.19 -16.66 5.34
C ARG A 213 -0.56 -15.87 4.28
N THR A 214 -1.33 -14.86 4.69
CA THR A 214 -2.05 -13.96 3.78
C THR A 214 -1.06 -13.20 2.91
N GLU A 215 0.00 -12.66 3.52
CA GLU A 215 1.07 -11.98 2.80
C GLU A 215 1.81 -12.91 1.82
N ALA A 216 2.16 -14.13 2.27
CA ALA A 216 2.76 -15.14 1.41
C ALA A 216 1.88 -15.48 0.19
N TYR A 217 0.57 -15.62 0.41
CA TYR A 217 -0.40 -15.86 -0.65
C TYR A 217 -0.49 -14.68 -1.63
N ASN A 218 -0.57 -13.45 -1.11
CA ASN A 218 -0.63 -12.24 -1.91
C ASN A 218 0.63 -12.06 -2.77
N LEU A 219 1.82 -12.27 -2.20
CA LEU A 219 3.09 -12.26 -2.93
C LEU A 219 3.08 -13.26 -4.09
N GLY A 220 2.64 -14.50 -3.84
CA GLY A 220 2.52 -15.52 -4.87
C GLY A 220 1.62 -15.09 -6.04
N ARG A 221 0.48 -14.44 -5.74
CA ARG A 221 -0.44 -13.91 -6.75
C ARG A 221 0.14 -12.73 -7.51
N PHE A 222 0.74 -11.76 -6.83
CA PHE A 222 1.39 -10.63 -7.49
C PHE A 222 2.49 -11.11 -8.45
N ARG A 223 3.30 -12.08 -8.03
CA ARG A 223 4.32 -12.69 -8.90
C ARG A 223 3.72 -13.35 -10.14
N ALA A 224 2.61 -14.07 -9.99
CA ALA A 224 1.93 -14.69 -11.12
C ALA A 224 1.41 -13.62 -12.11
N ASN A 225 0.74 -12.58 -11.61
CA ASN A 225 0.19 -11.49 -12.42
C ASN A 225 1.28 -10.70 -13.17
N PHE A 226 2.45 -10.51 -12.55
CA PHE A 226 3.56 -9.75 -13.11
C PHE A 226 4.62 -10.61 -13.83
N SER A 227 4.41 -11.93 -13.95
CA SER A 227 5.39 -12.86 -14.54
C SER A 227 5.81 -12.51 -15.98
N HIS A 228 4.93 -11.86 -16.75
CA HIS A 228 5.18 -11.45 -18.14
C HIS A 228 5.60 -9.98 -18.29
N ARG A 229 5.74 -9.24 -17.18
CA ARG A 229 6.03 -7.80 -17.19
C ARG A 229 7.41 -7.52 -16.58
N PRO A 230 8.45 -7.37 -17.41
CA PRO A 230 9.78 -7.03 -16.91
C PRO A 230 9.78 -5.62 -16.30
N GLY A 231 10.50 -5.45 -15.18
CA GLY A 231 10.68 -4.15 -14.53
C GLY A 231 9.87 -3.93 -13.25
N VAL A 232 9.00 -4.88 -12.88
CA VAL A 232 8.36 -4.95 -11.57
C VAL A 232 8.54 -6.36 -11.01
N ARG A 233 8.94 -6.45 -9.75
CA ARG A 233 9.23 -7.72 -9.06
C ARG A 233 8.64 -7.70 -7.65
N PHE A 234 8.38 -8.89 -7.14
CA PHE A 234 7.93 -9.13 -5.78
C PHE A 234 8.78 -10.26 -5.17
N PRO A 235 9.07 -10.24 -3.86
CA PRO A 235 9.77 -11.33 -3.17
C PRO A 235 9.09 -12.68 -3.40
N GLN A 236 9.88 -13.74 -3.61
CA GLN A 236 9.40 -15.11 -3.70
C GLN A 236 9.09 -15.61 -2.29
N PRO A 237 7.82 -15.89 -1.95
CA PRO A 237 7.49 -16.54 -0.69
C PRO A 237 7.95 -18.01 -0.76
N TYR A 238 8.71 -18.46 0.24
CA TYR A 238 9.16 -19.85 0.33
C TYR A 238 8.34 -20.64 1.35
N LYS A 239 8.14 -20.08 2.54
CA LYS A 239 7.40 -20.74 3.62
C LYS A 239 6.73 -19.70 4.51
N GLY A 240 5.42 -19.88 4.75
CA GLY A 240 4.62 -18.99 5.58
C GLY A 240 3.84 -19.75 6.65
N SER A 241 3.85 -19.22 7.86
CA SER A 241 2.96 -19.57 8.97
C SER A 241 2.23 -18.31 9.45
N ARG A 242 1.36 -18.44 10.45
CA ARG A 242 0.70 -17.25 11.02
C ARG A 242 1.71 -16.25 11.59
N GLN A 243 2.84 -16.72 12.15
CA GLN A 243 3.80 -15.89 12.89
C GLN A 243 5.10 -15.59 12.16
N VAL A 244 5.45 -16.39 11.15
CA VAL A 244 6.73 -16.27 10.43
C VAL A 244 6.49 -16.41 8.92
N LEU A 245 7.16 -15.57 8.14
CA LEU A 245 7.27 -15.68 6.68
C LEU A 245 8.75 -15.65 6.28
N ILE A 246 9.17 -16.65 5.52
CA ILE A 246 10.48 -16.71 4.85
C ILE A 246 10.26 -16.48 3.36
N GLU A 247 10.95 -15.48 2.82
CA GLU A 247 10.88 -15.07 1.42
C GLU A 247 12.27 -14.71 0.86
N SER A 248 12.39 -14.55 -0.46
CA SER A 248 13.65 -14.13 -1.08
C SER A 248 14.09 -12.77 -0.57
N PHE A 249 15.37 -12.64 -0.25
CA PHE A 249 15.93 -11.34 0.08
C PHE A 249 16.12 -10.51 -1.20
N GLU A 250 15.51 -9.33 -1.25
CA GLU A 250 15.63 -8.43 -2.40
C GLU A 250 16.58 -7.29 -2.08
N ASP A 251 17.76 -7.31 -2.71
CA ASP A 251 18.73 -6.22 -2.60
C ASP A 251 18.33 -5.05 -3.52
N GLY A 252 18.17 -3.88 -2.93
CA GLY A 252 17.81 -2.65 -3.65
C GLY A 252 17.94 -1.41 -2.77
N VAL A 253 17.71 -0.25 -3.37
CA VAL A 253 17.75 1.05 -2.71
C VAL A 253 16.31 1.53 -2.47
N PRO A 254 15.91 1.95 -1.26
CA PRO A 254 14.55 2.42 -1.02
C PRO A 254 14.15 3.57 -1.94
N LEU A 255 12.93 3.54 -2.49
CA LEU A 255 12.47 4.55 -3.46
C LEU A 255 12.56 5.98 -2.91
N ARG A 256 12.36 6.14 -1.59
CA ARG A 256 12.50 7.43 -0.89
C ARG A 256 13.82 8.15 -1.22
N ALA A 257 14.90 7.40 -1.45
CA ALA A 257 16.21 7.91 -1.87
C ALA A 257 16.15 8.83 -3.09
N PHE A 258 15.29 8.47 -4.05
CA PHE A 258 15.17 9.15 -5.34
C PHE A 258 14.18 10.31 -5.28
N LEU A 259 13.34 10.37 -4.24
CA LEU A 259 12.32 11.40 -4.09
C LEU A 259 12.85 12.70 -3.48
N ASP A 260 13.94 12.63 -2.70
CA ASP A 260 14.42 13.74 -1.87
C ASP A 260 15.43 14.67 -2.60
N SER A 261 15.74 14.37 -3.86
CA SER A 261 16.57 15.23 -4.73
C SER A 261 15.80 16.46 -5.24
N ASP A 262 16.49 17.55 -5.61
CA ASP A 262 15.92 18.65 -6.40
C ASP A 262 16.14 18.49 -7.91
N LYS A 263 17.21 17.79 -8.30
CA LYS A 263 17.52 17.49 -9.71
C LYS A 263 16.81 16.20 -10.14
N ARG A 264 16.11 16.23 -11.27
CA ARG A 264 15.41 15.08 -11.87
C ARG A 264 16.18 14.56 -13.07
N THR A 265 16.37 13.25 -13.10
CA THR A 265 17.06 12.52 -14.18
C THR A 265 16.05 11.79 -15.05
N LEU A 266 16.49 11.33 -16.24
CA LEU A 266 15.67 10.44 -17.06
C LEU A 266 15.39 9.10 -16.38
N TYR A 267 16.27 8.66 -15.49
CA TYR A 267 16.08 7.48 -14.66
C TYR A 267 14.88 7.64 -13.71
N ASP A 268 14.78 8.81 -13.05
CA ASP A 268 13.65 9.12 -12.16
C ASP A 268 12.32 9.11 -12.91
N ARG A 269 12.29 9.68 -14.12
CA ARG A 269 11.09 9.61 -14.98
C ARG A 269 10.74 8.17 -15.35
N GLY A 270 11.74 7.36 -15.66
CA GLY A 270 11.58 5.93 -15.92
C GLY A 270 11.06 5.14 -14.72
N LEU A 271 11.39 5.55 -13.49
CA LEU A 271 10.82 4.99 -12.24
C LEU A 271 9.35 5.38 -12.08
N GLY A 272 9.02 6.66 -12.25
CA GLY A 272 7.65 7.17 -12.15
C GLY A 272 6.70 6.48 -13.14
N ALA A 273 7.13 6.37 -14.40
CA ALA A 273 6.35 5.69 -15.44
C ALA A 273 6.10 4.20 -15.13
N ARG A 274 7.12 3.47 -14.66
CA ARG A 274 6.98 2.06 -14.27
C ARG A 274 6.08 1.86 -13.06
N GLY A 275 6.19 2.72 -12.05
CA GLY A 275 5.34 2.66 -10.87
C GLY A 275 3.88 2.90 -11.24
N LEU A 276 3.63 3.86 -12.13
CA LEU A 276 2.30 4.14 -12.64
C LEU A 276 1.70 2.99 -13.45
N ASP A 277 2.47 2.43 -14.38
CA ASP A 277 2.04 1.26 -15.17
C ASP A 277 1.73 0.05 -14.26
N ALA A 278 2.59 -0.22 -13.27
CA ALA A 278 2.40 -1.31 -12.32
C ALA A 278 1.10 -1.16 -11.52
N PHE A 279 0.82 0.04 -11.03
CA PHE A 279 -0.40 0.29 -10.27
C PHE A 279 -1.66 0.17 -11.11
N LEU A 280 -1.66 0.75 -12.31
CA LEU A 280 -2.81 0.68 -13.21
C LEU A 280 -3.06 -0.76 -13.66
N GLN A 281 -2.01 -1.56 -13.84
CA GLN A 281 -2.13 -3.01 -14.08
C GLN A 281 -2.82 -3.72 -12.91
N MET A 282 -2.35 -3.48 -11.68
CA MET A 282 -2.97 -4.03 -10.46
C MET A 282 -4.45 -3.66 -10.35
N LEU A 283 -4.78 -2.40 -10.66
CA LEU A 283 -6.12 -1.86 -10.51
C LEU A 283 -7.09 -2.34 -11.59
N ILE A 284 -6.72 -2.18 -12.87
CA ILE A 284 -7.66 -2.34 -13.99
C ILE A 284 -7.66 -3.77 -14.49
N ALA A 285 -6.48 -4.34 -14.74
CA ALA A 285 -6.35 -5.63 -15.39
C ALA A 285 -6.43 -6.78 -14.39
N ASP A 286 -5.73 -6.67 -13.26
CA ASP A 286 -5.65 -7.75 -12.29
C ASP A 286 -6.79 -7.73 -11.26
N ASN A 287 -7.41 -6.56 -11.04
CA ASN A 287 -8.38 -6.33 -9.96
C ASN A 287 -7.84 -6.80 -8.59
N PHE A 288 -6.54 -6.65 -8.37
CA PHE A 288 -5.83 -7.04 -7.17
C PHE A 288 -4.77 -5.99 -6.86
N VAL A 289 -5.10 -5.08 -5.97
CA VAL A 289 -4.32 -3.87 -5.70
C VAL A 289 -3.58 -3.98 -4.39
N HIS A 290 -2.28 -3.69 -4.39
CA HIS A 290 -1.53 -3.52 -3.17
C HIS A 290 -2.01 -2.26 -2.43
N ALA A 291 -2.68 -2.45 -1.30
CA ALA A 291 -3.44 -1.41 -0.62
C ALA A 291 -2.59 -0.52 0.33
N ASP A 292 -1.32 -0.85 0.53
CA ASP A 292 -0.37 -0.13 1.38
C ASP A 292 0.92 0.22 0.62
N LEU A 293 0.74 0.62 -0.64
CA LEU A 293 1.84 0.94 -1.55
C LEU A 293 2.38 2.35 -1.27
N HIS A 294 3.38 2.46 -0.39
CA HIS A 294 4.09 3.70 -0.09
C HIS A 294 5.60 3.58 -0.37
N PRO A 295 6.36 4.68 -0.52
CA PRO A 295 7.79 4.64 -0.90
C PRO A 295 8.73 3.85 0.02
N GLY A 296 8.28 3.47 1.22
CA GLY A 296 9.04 2.63 2.14
C GLY A 296 8.96 1.14 1.79
N ASN A 297 7.88 0.72 1.13
CA ASN A 297 7.65 -0.65 0.67
C ASN A 297 8.06 -0.85 -0.79
N ILE A 298 8.83 0.09 -1.35
CA ILE A 298 9.31 0.03 -2.74
C ILE A 298 10.82 0.14 -2.74
N LEU A 299 11.51 -0.86 -3.27
CA LEU A 299 12.93 -0.79 -3.58
C LEU A 299 13.14 -0.55 -5.07
N VAL A 300 14.25 0.09 -5.39
CA VAL A 300 14.76 0.27 -6.75
C VAL A 300 15.97 -0.62 -6.90
N ARG A 301 15.90 -1.56 -7.85
CA ARG A 301 16.99 -2.44 -8.23
C ARG A 301 17.68 -1.88 -9.48
N LEU A 302 19.00 -1.70 -9.39
CA LEU A 302 19.86 -1.21 -10.45
C LEU A 302 20.37 -2.39 -11.27
N ARG A 303 19.76 -2.63 -12.43
CA ARG A 303 20.16 -3.72 -13.32
C ARG A 303 21.02 -3.19 -14.47
N PRO A 304 22.20 -3.77 -14.74
CA PRO A 304 22.97 -3.46 -15.94
C PRO A 304 22.17 -3.80 -17.22
N PRO A 305 22.43 -3.15 -18.36
CA PRO A 305 21.84 -3.55 -19.64
C PRO A 305 22.21 -5.00 -19.95
N PHE A 306 21.21 -5.84 -20.19
CA PHE A 306 21.32 -7.22 -20.69
C PHE A 306 22.32 -8.13 -19.96
N ALA A 307 21.86 -8.86 -18.94
CA ALA A 307 22.51 -10.08 -18.49
C ALA A 307 22.06 -11.27 -19.36
N GLU A 308 22.87 -11.56 -20.39
CA GLU A 308 23.10 -12.82 -21.11
C GLU A 308 21.95 -13.59 -21.80
N SER A 309 21.83 -13.43 -23.13
CA SER A 309 21.62 -14.58 -24.03
C SER A 309 22.92 -14.84 -24.83
N PRO A 310 23.31 -16.10 -25.10
CA PRO A 310 24.49 -16.41 -25.92
C PRO A 310 24.41 -15.84 -27.34
N LEU A 311 23.19 -15.65 -27.86
CA LEU A 311 22.92 -15.15 -29.21
C LEU A 311 23.20 -13.65 -29.32
N ASP A 312 22.89 -12.87 -28.28
CA ASP A 312 23.14 -11.43 -28.30
C ASP A 312 24.64 -11.13 -28.22
N ARG A 313 25.41 -11.89 -27.42
CA ARG A 313 26.89 -11.85 -27.43
C ARG A 313 27.46 -12.18 -28.82
N PHE A 314 26.90 -13.18 -29.48
CA PHE A 314 27.34 -13.59 -30.82
C PHE A 314 27.04 -12.54 -31.88
N ILE A 315 25.85 -11.91 -31.81
CA ILE A 315 25.46 -10.81 -32.72
C ILE A 315 26.31 -9.58 -32.47
N GLU A 316 26.62 -9.26 -31.21
CA GLU A 316 27.53 -8.16 -30.86
C GLU A 316 28.97 -8.39 -31.34
N GLU A 317 29.52 -9.61 -31.21
CA GLU A 317 30.85 -9.93 -31.75
C GLU A 317 30.91 -9.87 -33.28
N PHE A 318 29.83 -10.22 -33.98
CA PHE A 318 29.81 -10.29 -35.45
C PHE A 318 29.45 -8.98 -36.16
N PHE A 319 28.65 -8.11 -35.54
CA PHE A 319 28.09 -6.92 -36.21
C PHE A 319 28.67 -5.56 -35.74
N ASP A 320 29.74 -5.54 -34.94
CA ASP A 320 30.20 -4.29 -34.32
C ASP A 320 30.88 -3.30 -35.29
N LYS A 321 30.05 -2.40 -35.85
CA LYS A 321 30.39 -1.02 -36.20
C LYS A 321 29.27 -0.08 -35.75
N SER A 322 29.02 -0.02 -34.44
CA SER A 322 28.07 0.95 -33.87
C SER A 322 28.82 2.06 -33.12
N PRO A 323 28.58 3.36 -33.41
CA PRO A 323 29.37 4.48 -32.88
C PRO A 323 29.04 4.89 -31.43
N PHE A 324 28.36 4.04 -30.65
CA PHE A 324 27.88 4.35 -29.29
C PHE A 324 28.51 3.50 -28.18
N ARG A 325 29.82 3.20 -28.26
CA ARG A 325 30.58 2.79 -27.06
C ARG A 325 31.21 4.02 -26.41
N LEU A 326 30.73 4.40 -25.23
CA LEU A 326 31.29 5.53 -24.47
C LEU A 326 32.28 5.14 -23.35
N HIS A 327 32.44 3.87 -22.97
CA HIS A 327 33.43 3.50 -21.93
C HIS A 327 34.12 2.13 -22.15
N THR A 328 35.40 2.08 -21.78
CA THR A 328 36.32 0.92 -21.81
C THR A 328 36.44 0.19 -20.46
N GLU A 329 35.75 0.66 -19.41
CA GLU A 329 35.76 0.03 -18.08
C GLU A 329 34.55 -0.90 -17.89
N PRO A 330 34.70 -2.01 -17.14
CA PRO A 330 33.59 -2.91 -16.85
C PRO A 330 32.49 -2.18 -16.08
N LEU A 331 31.24 -2.38 -16.51
CA LEU A 331 30.08 -1.86 -15.79
C LEU A 331 30.00 -2.51 -14.40
N PRO A 332 29.61 -1.77 -13.35
CA PRO A 332 29.51 -2.33 -12.00
C PRO A 332 28.50 -3.47 -11.96
N SER A 333 28.63 -4.37 -10.99
CA SER A 333 27.53 -5.31 -10.68
C SER A 333 26.34 -4.57 -10.06
N SER A 334 25.16 -5.19 -10.05
CA SER A 334 24.00 -4.62 -9.35
C SER A 334 24.29 -4.31 -7.88
N GLN A 335 25.00 -5.19 -7.18
CA GLN A 335 25.35 -5.00 -5.77
C GLN A 335 26.33 -3.84 -5.58
N GLU A 336 27.35 -3.73 -6.42
CA GLU A 336 28.30 -2.61 -6.40
C GLU A 336 27.59 -1.28 -6.68
N ALA A 337 26.69 -1.25 -7.66
CA ALA A 337 25.88 -0.08 -7.97
C ALA A 337 24.99 0.32 -6.78
N HIS A 338 24.33 -0.64 -6.11
CA HIS A 338 23.54 -0.37 -4.91
C HIS A 338 24.39 0.19 -3.78
N GLN A 339 25.56 -0.41 -3.52
CA GLN A 339 26.48 0.04 -2.47
C GLN A 339 26.98 1.47 -2.75
N GLN A 340 27.33 1.77 -4.00
CA GLN A 340 27.75 3.10 -4.41
C GLN A 340 26.63 4.13 -4.24
N VAL A 341 25.39 3.79 -4.62
CA VAL A 341 24.23 4.66 -4.38
C VAL A 341 24.04 4.91 -2.88
N ARG A 342 24.06 3.87 -2.04
CA ARG A 342 23.95 4.02 -0.58
C ARG A 342 25.06 4.92 -0.01
N ALA A 343 26.29 4.79 -0.50
CA ALA A 343 27.41 5.62 -0.08
C ALA A 343 27.25 7.10 -0.51
N LEU A 344 26.76 7.35 -1.73
CA LEU A 344 26.47 8.71 -2.22
C LEU A 344 25.31 9.35 -1.46
N MET A 345 24.29 8.56 -1.11
CA MET A 345 23.19 9.03 -0.25
C MET A 345 23.67 9.47 1.12
N ALA A 346 24.53 8.69 1.76
CA ALA A 346 25.11 9.04 3.07
C ALA A 346 25.94 10.34 3.01
N LYS A 347 26.55 10.62 1.85
CA LYS A 347 27.31 11.87 1.59
C LYS A 347 26.42 13.05 1.17
N GLY A 348 25.17 12.80 0.77
CA GLY A 348 24.20 13.82 0.35
C GLY A 348 24.53 14.54 -0.97
N GLN A 349 25.49 14.04 -1.77
CA GLN A 349 25.93 14.69 -3.02
C GLN A 349 26.31 13.65 -4.09
N GLY A 350 26.12 14.01 -5.37
CA GLY A 350 26.59 13.23 -6.53
C GLY A 350 25.71 12.05 -6.97
N LEU A 351 24.58 11.80 -6.28
CA LEU A 351 23.67 10.71 -6.62
C LEU A 351 23.10 10.84 -8.04
N GLN A 352 22.60 12.02 -8.41
CA GLN A 352 21.91 12.22 -9.69
C GLN A 352 22.86 12.14 -10.88
N ASP A 353 24.10 12.59 -10.71
CA ASP A 353 25.13 12.48 -11.73
C ASP A 353 25.48 11.00 -11.96
N TYR A 354 25.66 10.23 -10.88
CA TYR A 354 25.87 8.78 -10.96
C TYR A 354 24.70 8.05 -11.61
N MET A 355 23.46 8.37 -11.23
CA MET A 355 22.25 7.79 -11.84
C MET A 355 22.13 8.12 -13.33
N SER A 356 22.52 9.34 -13.73
CA SER A 356 22.53 9.75 -15.14
C SER A 356 23.57 8.95 -15.93
N VAL A 357 24.75 8.69 -15.34
CA VAL A 357 25.78 7.83 -15.92
C VAL A 357 25.27 6.39 -16.03
N LEU A 358 24.69 5.82 -14.99
CA LEU A 358 24.12 4.46 -15.05
C LEU A 358 23.06 4.35 -16.15
N TYR A 359 22.13 5.29 -16.22
CA TYR A 359 21.10 5.32 -17.25
C TYR A 359 21.68 5.44 -18.66
N ALA A 360 22.68 6.31 -18.87
CA ALA A 360 23.37 6.44 -20.14
C ALA A 360 24.10 5.15 -20.55
N ASN A 361 24.56 4.38 -19.55
CA ASN A 361 25.12 3.05 -19.72
C ASN A 361 24.04 1.95 -19.76
N GLY A 362 22.77 2.28 -20.04
CA GLY A 362 21.71 1.31 -20.29
C GLY A 362 21.10 0.65 -19.06
N TYR A 363 21.42 1.12 -17.84
CA TYR A 363 20.76 0.61 -16.64
C TYR A 363 19.27 0.95 -16.64
N ALA A 364 18.44 -0.07 -16.52
CA ALA A 364 17.00 0.10 -16.44
C ALA A 364 16.53 0.05 -14.97
N PRO A 365 15.60 0.92 -14.56
CA PRO A 365 14.96 0.78 -13.27
C PRO A 365 14.09 -0.46 -13.21
N GLU A 366 14.23 -1.20 -12.12
CA GLU A 366 13.31 -2.25 -11.72
C GLU A 366 12.77 -1.91 -10.33
N LEU A 367 11.44 -1.99 -10.19
CA LEU A 367 10.76 -1.78 -8.93
C LEU A 367 10.57 -3.12 -8.23
N VAL A 368 10.96 -3.20 -6.97
CA VAL A 368 10.62 -4.33 -6.10
C VAL A 368 9.59 -3.87 -5.10
N LEU A 369 8.40 -4.45 -5.13
CA LEU A 369 7.31 -4.14 -4.21
C LEU A 369 7.34 -5.15 -3.05
N LEU A 370 7.47 -4.62 -1.83
CA LEU A 370 7.55 -5.37 -0.58
C LEU A 370 6.23 -5.27 0.21
N ASP A 371 6.11 -6.03 1.30
CA ASP A 371 5.00 -5.93 2.28
C ASP A 371 3.59 -6.02 1.66
N CYS A 372 3.36 -7.08 0.89
CA CYS A 372 2.07 -7.35 0.26
C CYS A 372 1.02 -7.91 1.23
N GLY A 373 1.14 -7.63 2.53
CA GLY A 373 0.20 -8.10 3.57
C GLY A 373 -1.20 -7.52 3.41
N LEU A 374 -1.31 -6.34 2.81
CA LEU A 374 -2.58 -5.71 2.46
C LEU A 374 -2.78 -5.64 0.95
N ALA A 375 -3.78 -6.39 0.48
CA ALA A 375 -4.28 -6.31 -0.88
C ALA A 375 -5.80 -6.12 -0.86
N THR A 376 -6.33 -5.39 -1.84
CA THR A 376 -7.77 -5.14 -2.00
C THR A 376 -8.22 -5.61 -3.37
N GLU A 377 -9.40 -6.22 -3.41
CA GLU A 377 -10.10 -6.60 -4.62
C GLU A 377 -11.49 -5.99 -4.62
N LEU A 378 -12.00 -5.67 -5.80
CA LEU A 378 -13.41 -5.38 -5.97
C LEU A 378 -14.14 -6.69 -6.26
N ASP A 379 -15.18 -6.98 -5.48
CA ASP A 379 -16.09 -8.07 -5.83
C ASP A 379 -16.82 -7.77 -7.17
N SER A 380 -17.56 -8.73 -7.72
CA SER A 380 -18.21 -8.52 -9.02
C SER A 380 -19.24 -7.38 -9.03
N ALA A 381 -19.90 -7.10 -7.91
CA ALA A 381 -20.88 -6.02 -7.82
C ALA A 381 -20.18 -4.66 -7.71
N SER A 382 -19.20 -4.53 -6.82
CA SER A 382 -18.38 -3.33 -6.63
C SER A 382 -17.55 -3.04 -7.87
N ARG A 383 -17.05 -4.06 -8.57
CA ARG A 383 -16.36 -3.89 -9.86
C ARG A 383 -17.30 -3.32 -10.92
N ARG A 384 -18.52 -3.84 -11.08
CA ARG A 384 -19.52 -3.22 -11.99
C ARG A 384 -19.85 -1.80 -11.56
N ASN A 385 -19.99 -1.56 -10.25
CA ASN A 385 -20.26 -0.24 -9.73
C ASN A 385 -19.15 0.77 -10.08
N PHE A 386 -17.90 0.33 -9.98
CA PHE A 386 -16.73 1.08 -10.41
C PHE A 386 -16.81 1.46 -11.88
N LEU A 387 -17.09 0.46 -12.73
CA LEU A 387 -17.04 0.61 -14.18
C LEU A 387 -18.11 1.57 -14.68
N ASP A 388 -19.35 1.46 -14.19
CA ASP A 388 -20.41 2.39 -14.59
C ASP A 388 -20.11 3.83 -14.13
N LEU A 389 -19.53 3.98 -12.93
CA LEU A 389 -19.12 5.29 -12.43
C LEU A 389 -17.96 5.86 -13.26
N PHE A 390 -16.95 5.04 -13.53
CA PHE A 390 -15.79 5.40 -14.36
C PHE A 390 -16.23 5.79 -15.77
N GLN A 391 -17.15 5.04 -16.37
CA GLN A 391 -17.74 5.35 -17.67
C GLN A 391 -18.47 6.69 -17.64
N ALA A 392 -19.34 6.94 -16.65
CA ALA A 392 -20.05 8.21 -16.52
C ALA A 392 -19.07 9.40 -16.39
N VAL A 393 -17.94 9.22 -15.71
CA VAL A 393 -16.87 10.22 -15.63
C VAL A 393 -16.18 10.43 -16.98
N CYS A 394 -15.82 9.36 -17.69
CA CYS A 394 -15.20 9.43 -19.03
C CYS A 394 -16.11 10.07 -20.08
N GLU A 395 -17.43 9.87 -19.98
CA GLU A 395 -18.44 10.51 -20.82
C GLU A 395 -18.73 11.97 -20.43
N PHE A 396 -18.06 12.47 -19.38
CA PHE A 396 -18.30 13.77 -18.76
C PHE A 396 -19.76 13.97 -18.30
N ASN A 397 -20.44 12.89 -17.95
CA ASN A 397 -21.81 12.86 -17.45
C ASN A 397 -21.84 12.85 -15.91
N GLY A 398 -21.59 14.00 -15.30
CA GLY A 398 -21.55 14.12 -13.85
C GLY A 398 -22.88 13.97 -13.14
N ALA A 399 -24.00 14.22 -13.84
CA ALA A 399 -25.33 13.95 -13.31
C ALA A 399 -25.53 12.45 -13.08
N GLN A 400 -25.20 11.63 -14.08
CA GLN A 400 -25.23 10.17 -13.96
C GLN A 400 -24.23 9.70 -12.90
N ALA A 401 -23.00 10.21 -12.90
CA ALA A 401 -21.99 9.86 -11.89
C ALA A 401 -22.50 10.14 -10.47
N GLY A 402 -23.09 11.32 -10.23
CA GLY A 402 -23.68 11.67 -8.93
C GLY A 402 -24.83 10.75 -8.51
N GLN A 403 -25.71 10.38 -9.44
CA GLN A 403 -26.81 9.44 -9.17
C GLN A 403 -26.30 8.03 -8.86
N LEU A 404 -25.29 7.55 -9.58
CA LEU A 404 -24.65 6.27 -9.32
C LEU A 404 -24.00 6.26 -7.93
N MET A 405 -23.30 7.33 -7.56
CA MET A 405 -22.70 7.46 -6.23
C MET A 405 -23.74 7.42 -5.11
N ILE A 406 -24.89 8.08 -5.27
CA ILE A 406 -25.96 8.06 -4.25
C ILE A 406 -26.62 6.67 -4.19
N SER A 407 -27.05 6.14 -5.33
CA SER A 407 -27.83 4.89 -5.38
C SER A 407 -27.03 3.66 -4.93
N ARG A 408 -25.70 3.72 -5.01
CA ARG A 408 -24.79 2.61 -4.71
C ARG A 408 -23.95 2.84 -3.45
N CYS A 409 -24.14 3.95 -2.73
CA CYS A 409 -23.49 4.15 -1.45
C CYS A 409 -24.07 3.22 -0.37
N ARG A 410 -23.32 3.00 0.72
CA ARG A 410 -23.74 2.09 1.80
C ARG A 410 -25.03 2.51 2.50
N THR A 411 -25.32 3.82 2.54
CA THR A 411 -26.46 4.38 3.29
C THR A 411 -27.19 5.46 2.48
N PRO A 412 -27.89 5.10 1.38
CA PRO A 412 -28.54 6.08 0.50
C PRO A 412 -29.59 6.94 1.23
N SER A 413 -30.23 6.39 2.26
CA SER A 413 -31.24 7.09 3.06
C SER A 413 -30.70 8.19 3.97
N LEU A 414 -29.37 8.22 4.22
CA LEU A 414 -28.73 9.22 5.06
C LEU A 414 -28.11 10.38 4.25
N VAL A 415 -28.21 10.33 2.92
CA VAL A 415 -27.68 11.35 2.03
C VAL A 415 -28.44 12.66 2.22
N ILE A 416 -27.71 13.74 2.44
CA ILE A 416 -28.25 15.09 2.60
C ILE A 416 -28.26 15.77 1.23
N GLY A 417 -29.42 16.31 0.81
CA GLY A 417 -29.53 17.09 -0.41
C GLY A 417 -29.06 16.36 -1.68
N PRO A 418 -29.65 15.21 -2.04
CA PRO A 418 -29.20 14.37 -3.16
C PRO A 418 -29.13 15.15 -4.49
N ASP A 419 -30.11 16.00 -4.79
CA ASP A 419 -30.11 16.80 -6.02
C ASP A 419 -28.95 17.81 -6.05
N ILE A 420 -28.65 18.42 -4.90
CA ILE A 420 -27.52 19.36 -4.75
C ILE A 420 -26.20 18.60 -4.94
N PHE A 421 -26.08 17.39 -4.40
CA PHE A 421 -24.91 16.54 -4.60
C PHE A 421 -24.72 16.21 -6.09
N VAL A 422 -25.77 15.80 -6.79
CA VAL A 422 -25.72 15.49 -8.24
C VAL A 422 -25.27 16.72 -9.04
N LEU A 423 -25.83 17.90 -8.76
CA LEU A 423 -25.42 19.15 -9.40
C LEU A 423 -23.96 19.49 -9.09
N ARG A 424 -23.49 19.22 -7.86
CA ARG A 424 -22.10 19.45 -7.45
C ARG A 424 -21.13 18.54 -8.20
N ILE A 425 -21.46 17.26 -8.35
CA ILE A 425 -20.65 16.33 -9.15
C ILE A 425 -20.63 16.75 -10.62
N GLN A 426 -21.77 17.15 -11.18
CA GLN A 426 -21.84 17.70 -12.55
C GLN A 426 -20.92 18.92 -12.72
N ASP A 427 -20.93 19.88 -11.80
CA ASP A 427 -20.04 21.05 -11.82
C ASP A 427 -18.55 20.66 -11.77
N ILE A 428 -18.18 19.70 -10.91
CA ILE A 428 -16.80 19.19 -10.82
C ILE A 428 -16.37 18.58 -12.15
N ILE A 429 -17.18 17.69 -12.74
CA ILE A 429 -16.84 17.02 -14.00
C ILE A 429 -16.76 18.03 -15.16
N LEU A 430 -17.62 19.05 -15.20
CA LEU A 430 -17.54 20.10 -16.22
C LEU A 430 -16.28 20.96 -16.08
N LYS A 431 -15.85 21.25 -14.86
CA LYS A 431 -14.58 21.94 -14.60
C LYS A 431 -13.39 21.11 -15.06
N VAL A 432 -13.39 19.82 -14.74
CA VAL A 432 -12.37 18.87 -15.23
C VAL A 432 -12.36 18.88 -16.75
N ARG A 433 -13.52 18.75 -17.41
CA ARG A 433 -13.63 18.84 -18.88
C ARG A 433 -13.02 20.11 -19.44
N ALA A 434 -13.28 21.26 -18.83
CA ALA A 434 -12.76 22.55 -19.29
C ALA A 434 -11.22 22.65 -19.17
N VAL A 435 -10.64 22.00 -18.15
CA VAL A 435 -9.19 21.97 -17.89
C VAL A 435 -8.48 20.87 -18.70
N SER A 436 -9.13 19.72 -18.92
CA SER A 436 -8.62 18.58 -19.69
C SER A 436 -8.24 18.92 -21.14
N PHE A 437 -8.72 20.04 -21.70
CA PHE A 437 -8.26 20.54 -23.00
C PHE A 437 -6.81 21.06 -22.99
N ARG A 438 -6.15 21.10 -21.83
CA ARG A 438 -4.70 21.27 -21.65
C ARG A 438 -4.17 20.06 -20.88
N LEU A 439 -4.08 18.90 -21.55
CA LEU A 439 -3.87 17.57 -20.96
C LEU A 439 -2.68 17.45 -19.97
N SER A 440 -1.67 18.31 -20.02
CA SER A 440 -0.42 18.10 -19.27
C SER A 440 -0.43 18.43 -17.77
N LYS A 441 -1.56 18.84 -17.16
CA LYS A 441 -1.53 19.36 -15.76
C LYS A 441 -2.59 18.83 -14.78
N LEU A 442 -3.54 18.02 -15.21
CA LEU A 442 -4.63 17.60 -14.30
C LEU A 442 -4.13 16.60 -13.25
N THR A 443 -4.44 16.85 -11.98
CA THR A 443 -4.11 15.99 -10.83
C THR A 443 -5.31 15.12 -10.43
N PHE A 444 -5.10 13.87 -9.97
CA PHE A 444 -6.14 13.11 -9.28
C PHE A 444 -6.65 13.93 -8.10
N GLY A 445 -5.78 14.72 -7.44
CA GLY A 445 -6.16 15.69 -6.42
C GLY A 445 -7.26 16.66 -6.89
N ASP A 446 -7.13 17.23 -8.09
CA ASP A 446 -8.05 18.22 -8.65
C ASP A 446 -9.43 17.62 -8.93
N ILE A 447 -9.47 16.31 -9.24
CA ILE A 447 -10.70 15.59 -9.55
C ILE A 447 -11.34 15.06 -8.25
N PHE A 448 -10.58 14.27 -7.49
CA PHE A 448 -11.11 13.51 -6.37
C PHE A 448 -11.23 14.35 -5.09
N ALA A 449 -10.38 15.35 -4.83
CA ALA A 449 -10.53 16.13 -3.60
C ALA A 449 -11.86 16.91 -3.53
N PRO A 450 -12.33 17.59 -4.60
CA PRO A 450 -13.66 18.19 -4.62
C PRO A 450 -14.79 17.17 -4.50
N VAL A 451 -14.62 15.97 -5.08
CA VAL A 451 -15.59 14.86 -4.99
C VAL A 451 -15.68 14.34 -3.55
N LEU A 452 -14.55 14.07 -2.89
CA LEU A 452 -14.49 13.61 -1.51
C LEU A 452 -15.04 14.67 -0.55
N GLN A 453 -14.81 15.95 -0.83
CA GLN A 453 -15.45 17.04 -0.10
C GLN A 453 -16.97 17.04 -0.28
N ALA A 454 -17.46 16.83 -1.51
CA ALA A 454 -18.90 16.74 -1.78
C ALA A 454 -19.52 15.53 -1.07
N VAL A 455 -18.85 14.37 -1.13
CA VAL A 455 -19.21 13.13 -0.44
C VAL A 455 -19.36 13.38 1.06
N ARG A 456 -18.36 14.01 1.69
CA ARG A 456 -18.37 14.34 3.12
C ARG A 456 -19.46 15.33 3.49
N THR A 457 -19.72 16.33 2.63
CA THR A 457 -20.75 17.37 2.89
C THR A 457 -22.17 16.82 2.80
N HIS A 458 -22.40 15.86 1.89
CA HIS A 458 -23.72 15.29 1.62
C HIS A 458 -23.90 13.89 2.21
N HIS A 459 -22.95 13.42 3.02
CA HIS A 459 -22.96 12.10 3.68
C HIS A 459 -23.11 10.91 2.72
N VAL A 460 -22.47 10.97 1.55
CA VAL A 460 -22.49 9.88 0.55
C VAL A 460 -21.42 8.84 0.89
N ARG A 461 -21.78 7.82 1.66
CA ARG A 461 -20.81 6.84 2.21
C ARG A 461 -20.27 5.87 1.14
N LEU A 462 -19.02 6.11 0.72
CA LEU A 462 -18.31 5.24 -0.22
C LEU A 462 -18.00 3.86 0.39
N GLU A 463 -17.85 2.87 -0.48
CA GLU A 463 -17.39 1.55 -0.08
C GLU A 463 -15.89 1.59 0.28
N PRO A 464 -15.45 0.89 1.34
CA PRO A 464 -14.04 0.91 1.76
C PRO A 464 -13.06 0.53 0.66
N ALA A 465 -13.41 -0.44 -0.20
CA ALA A 465 -12.55 -0.86 -1.30
C ALA A 465 -12.30 0.28 -2.30
N PHE A 466 -13.31 1.11 -2.59
CA PHE A 466 -13.14 2.32 -3.42
C PHE A 466 -12.24 3.35 -2.77
N THR A 467 -12.45 3.61 -1.48
CA THR A 467 -11.63 4.60 -0.78
C THR A 467 -10.17 4.17 -0.73
N ASN A 468 -9.88 2.88 -0.48
CA ASN A 468 -8.51 2.35 -0.52
C ASN A 468 -7.87 2.53 -1.91
N ILE A 469 -8.61 2.27 -2.99
CA ILE A 469 -8.13 2.47 -4.36
C ILE A 469 -7.81 3.95 -4.62
N ILE A 470 -8.72 4.86 -4.27
CA ILE A 470 -8.52 6.32 -4.45
C ILE A 470 -7.30 6.79 -3.66
N MET A 471 -7.08 6.25 -2.46
CA MET A 471 -5.93 6.61 -1.65
C MET A 471 -4.63 6.07 -2.22
N ALA A 472 -4.61 4.83 -2.70
CA ALA A 472 -3.45 4.29 -3.39
C ALA A 472 -3.12 5.09 -4.67
N MET A 473 -4.14 5.56 -5.40
CA MET A 473 -3.98 6.48 -6.54
C MET A 473 -3.33 7.82 -6.12
N PHE A 474 -3.74 8.42 -5.00
CA PHE A 474 -3.12 9.65 -4.51
C PHE A 474 -1.67 9.46 -4.08
N VAL A 475 -1.36 8.39 -3.36
CA VAL A 475 0.02 8.09 -2.94
C VAL A 475 0.89 7.91 -4.17
N LEU A 476 0.43 7.12 -5.14
CA LEU A 476 1.16 6.87 -6.36
C LEU A 476 1.33 8.13 -7.20
N GLU A 477 0.32 8.97 -7.36
CA GLU A 477 0.45 10.24 -8.07
C GLU A 477 1.45 11.18 -7.37
N GLY A 478 1.38 11.27 -6.03
CA GLY A 478 2.32 12.06 -5.25
C GLY A 478 3.76 11.61 -5.47
N VAL A 479 3.99 10.30 -5.49
CA VAL A 479 5.30 9.69 -5.78
C VAL A 479 5.71 9.90 -7.24
N GLY A 480 4.81 9.58 -8.16
CA GLY A 480 5.00 9.66 -9.60
C GLY A 480 5.36 11.07 -10.05
N ARG A 481 4.72 12.11 -9.49
CA ARG A 481 5.07 13.50 -9.78
C ARG A 481 6.30 14.02 -9.09
N ARG A 482 6.60 13.51 -7.90
CA ARG A 482 7.90 13.78 -7.29
C ARG A 482 9.02 13.23 -8.16
N LEU A 483 8.81 12.14 -8.91
CA LEU A 483 9.78 11.57 -9.84
C LEU A 483 9.73 12.18 -11.26
N ASP A 484 8.53 12.48 -11.75
CA ASP A 484 8.27 13.06 -13.06
C ASP A 484 7.13 14.11 -12.98
N PRO A 485 7.48 15.39 -12.74
CA PRO A 485 6.49 16.46 -12.60
C PRO A 485 5.59 16.67 -13.83
N GLU A 486 6.05 16.27 -15.02
CA GLU A 486 5.35 16.44 -16.30
C GLU A 486 4.53 15.20 -16.69
N SER A 487 4.46 14.18 -15.83
CA SER A 487 3.73 12.94 -16.11
C SER A 487 2.22 13.17 -16.23
N ASP A 488 1.66 12.77 -17.38
CA ASP A 488 0.22 12.74 -17.62
C ASP A 488 -0.34 11.35 -17.28
N ILE A 489 -1.02 11.29 -16.15
CA ILE A 489 -1.52 10.04 -15.58
C ILE A 489 -2.69 9.48 -16.39
N LEU A 490 -3.57 10.34 -16.90
CA LEU A 490 -4.69 9.90 -17.72
C LEU A 490 -4.19 9.29 -19.03
N LYS A 491 -3.17 9.91 -19.64
CA LYS A 491 -2.52 9.37 -20.83
C LYS A 491 -1.85 8.02 -20.56
N ALA A 492 -1.19 7.86 -19.42
CA ALA A 492 -0.56 6.59 -19.04
C ALA A 492 -1.57 5.45 -18.82
N ALA A 493 -2.81 5.77 -18.42
CA ALA A 493 -3.87 4.77 -18.26
C ALA A 493 -4.48 4.27 -19.57
N LEU A 494 -4.37 5.02 -20.66
CA LEU A 494 -5.01 4.68 -21.94
C LEU A 494 -4.62 3.29 -22.49
N PRO A 495 -3.34 2.89 -22.55
CA PRO A 495 -2.95 1.58 -23.09
C PRO A 495 -3.50 0.39 -22.28
N LEU A 496 -3.53 0.54 -20.95
CA LEU A 496 -4.03 -0.51 -20.04
C LEU A 496 -5.55 -0.63 -20.13
N LEU A 497 -6.26 0.50 -20.21
CA LEU A 497 -7.69 0.52 -20.52
C LEU A 497 -7.97 -0.15 -21.86
N ARG A 498 -7.15 0.08 -22.90
CA ARG A 498 -7.28 -0.59 -24.21
C ARG A 498 -7.09 -2.11 -24.11
N GLN A 499 -6.06 -2.58 -23.39
CA GLN A 499 -5.83 -4.02 -23.19
C GLN A 499 -6.99 -4.67 -22.46
N TRP A 500 -7.48 -4.02 -21.40
CA TRP A 500 -8.60 -4.53 -20.60
C TRP A 500 -9.91 -4.59 -21.40
N LEU A 501 -10.25 -3.54 -22.16
CA LEU A 501 -11.44 -3.54 -23.03
C LEU A 501 -11.41 -4.66 -24.07
N LYS A 502 -10.24 -5.00 -24.61
CA LYS A 502 -10.09 -6.14 -25.53
C LYS A 502 -10.29 -7.48 -24.82
N ALA A 503 -9.81 -7.61 -23.58
CA ALA A 503 -9.95 -8.82 -22.77
C ALA A 503 -11.41 -9.06 -22.32
N GLU A 504 -12.17 -8.01 -21.97
CA GLU A 504 -13.60 -8.16 -21.65
C GLU A 504 -14.49 -8.21 -22.91
N GLY A 505 -14.09 -7.55 -24.01
CA GLY A 505 -14.81 -7.61 -25.28
C GLY A 505 -14.82 -8.99 -25.90
N SER A 506 -13.79 -9.80 -25.61
CA SER A 506 -13.74 -11.22 -25.99
C SER A 506 -14.61 -12.13 -25.11
N GLN A 507 -15.06 -11.65 -23.94
CA GLN A 507 -16.04 -12.32 -23.08
C GLN A 507 -17.49 -11.82 -23.31
N GLY A 508 -17.73 -10.99 -24.33
CA GLY A 508 -19.08 -10.55 -24.73
C GLY A 508 -19.71 -9.48 -23.84
N LEU A 509 -18.93 -8.83 -22.97
CA LEU A 509 -19.38 -7.82 -22.00
C LEU A 509 -18.87 -6.40 -22.30
N VAL A 510 -18.51 -6.09 -23.54
CA VAL A 510 -18.26 -4.69 -23.92
C VAL A 510 -19.56 -4.08 -24.40
N ASP A 511 -20.13 -3.24 -23.54
CA ASP A 511 -21.27 -2.41 -23.88
C ASP A 511 -20.86 -1.48 -25.05
N TRP A 512 -21.70 -1.42 -26.09
CA TRP A 512 -21.48 -0.64 -27.33
C TRP A 512 -21.12 0.84 -27.06
N HIS A 513 -21.49 1.35 -25.88
CA HIS A 513 -21.20 2.68 -25.40
C HIS A 513 -19.71 2.90 -25.07
N VAL A 514 -19.02 1.91 -24.51
CA VAL A 514 -17.60 2.03 -24.15
C VAL A 514 -16.72 2.12 -25.41
N GLY A 515 -17.11 1.42 -26.48
CA GLY A 515 -16.47 1.53 -27.81
C GLY A 515 -16.61 2.91 -28.45
N LYS A 516 -17.70 3.65 -28.19
CA LYS A 516 -17.88 5.03 -28.68
C LYS A 516 -17.05 6.05 -27.91
N VAL A 517 -16.96 5.90 -26.59
CA VAL A 517 -16.06 6.71 -25.75
C VAL A 517 -14.62 6.52 -26.20
N TRP A 518 -14.24 5.28 -26.53
CA TRP A 518 -12.94 4.94 -27.07
C TRP A 518 -12.66 5.60 -28.42
N LEU A 519 -13.59 5.52 -29.38
CA LEU A 519 -13.46 6.22 -30.68
C LEU A 519 -13.35 7.74 -30.49
N TYR A 520 -14.06 8.31 -29.51
CA TYR A 520 -14.01 9.74 -29.20
C TYR A 520 -12.69 10.20 -28.60
N ILE A 521 -12.04 9.36 -27.78
CA ILE A 521 -10.72 9.66 -27.20
C ILE A 521 -9.62 9.46 -28.26
N GLU A 522 -9.68 8.42 -29.07
CA GLU A 522 -8.65 8.06 -30.05
C GLU A 522 -8.65 8.96 -31.30
N VAL A 523 -9.83 9.36 -31.80
CA VAL A 523 -9.97 10.34 -32.91
C VAL A 523 -9.50 11.74 -32.50
N ARG A 524 -9.27 12.00 -31.21
CA ARG A 524 -8.80 13.29 -30.68
C ARG A 524 -7.30 13.32 -30.32
N GLU A 525 -6.61 12.18 -30.34
CA GLU A 525 -5.14 12.11 -30.17
C GLU A 525 -4.38 12.25 -31.50
N TYR A 526 -5.08 12.12 -32.63
CA TYR A 526 -4.63 12.51 -33.97
C TYR A 526 -5.33 13.80 -34.40
#